data_AF-A0A497QLS7-F1
#
_entry.id   AF-A0A497QLS7-F1
#
_cell.length_a   1.000
_cell.length_b   1.000
_cell.length_c   1.000
_cell.angle_alpha   90.00
_cell.angle_beta   90.00
_cell.angle_gamma   90.00
#
_symmetry.space_group_name_H-M   'P 1'
#
loop_
_entity.id
_entity.type
_entity.pdbx_description
1 polymer ?
#
loop_
_entity_poly.entity_id
_entity_poly.type
_entity_poly.pdbx_seq_one_letter_code
_entity_poly.pdbx_strand_id
1 'polypeptide(L)'
;MIFMIYFYDLCERYNERNKASIKTETRRSIEEDPDFLDSYLILYQILEDKGDLNKAEKVLDEACRRAIALITDKDGNWPNVLERVWLENRHIIRTILNKALLLWRKEKVGNPWICLGNFLKTNPNDSVEARYYILAIRMNMSFEEFENRFNKSGYYDSFIGWYGLNAGSPYRLNTL
;
A
#
# COMPACT_ATOMS: atom_id res chain seq x y z
N MET A 1 13.12 -12.18 -4.23
CA MET A 1 13.87 -11.00 -4.73
C MET A 1 13.63 -10.71 -6.21
N ILE A 2 13.08 -11.64 -7.00
CA ILE A 2 12.86 -11.49 -8.46
C ILE A 2 11.59 -10.67 -8.79
N PHE A 3 10.54 -10.72 -7.97
CA PHE A 3 9.26 -10.02 -8.24
C PHE A 3 9.28 -8.50 -7.94
N MET A 4 10.10 -8.02 -7.00
CA MET A 4 10.32 -6.57 -6.83
C MET A 4 11.07 -5.97 -8.01
N ILE A 5 12.00 -6.73 -8.58
CA ILE A 5 12.73 -6.36 -9.79
C ILE A 5 11.74 -6.30 -10.96
N TYR A 6 10.76 -7.21 -11.07
CA TYR A 6 9.76 -7.12 -12.12
C TYR A 6 8.84 -5.88 -12.00
N PHE A 7 8.43 -5.49 -10.78
CA PHE A 7 7.67 -4.25 -10.55
C PHE A 7 8.50 -3.00 -10.92
N TYR A 8 9.76 -2.93 -10.49
CA TYR A 8 10.64 -1.81 -10.84
C TYR A 8 11.05 -1.80 -12.32
N ASP A 9 11.35 -2.95 -12.94
CA ASP A 9 11.63 -3.10 -14.37
C ASP A 9 10.40 -2.76 -15.22
N LEU A 10 9.18 -2.99 -14.70
CA LEU A 10 7.95 -2.58 -15.39
C LEU A 10 7.70 -1.08 -15.23
N CYS A 11 7.95 -0.50 -14.04
CA CYS A 11 7.98 0.96 -13.83
C CYS A 11 9.05 1.65 -14.69
N GLU A 12 10.24 1.07 -14.85
CA GLU A 12 11.32 1.57 -15.70
C GLU A 12 10.96 1.47 -17.19
N ARG A 13 10.27 0.39 -17.59
CA ARG A 13 9.78 0.25 -18.97
C ARG A 13 8.55 1.11 -19.22
N TYR A 14 7.75 1.43 -18.21
CA TYR A 14 6.50 2.19 -18.36
C TYR A 14 6.78 3.61 -18.86
N ASN A 15 6.45 3.84 -20.13
CA ASN A 15 6.48 5.14 -20.76
C ASN A 15 5.26 5.29 -21.68
N GLU A 16 5.01 6.51 -22.17
CA GLU A 16 3.82 6.80 -23.00
C GLU A 16 3.64 5.86 -24.20
N ARG A 17 4.72 5.23 -24.70
CA ARG A 17 4.69 4.38 -25.90
C ARG A 17 4.18 2.95 -25.63
N ASN A 18 4.19 2.46 -24.39
CA ASN A 18 3.82 1.07 -24.09
C ASN A 18 2.69 0.88 -23.07
N LYS A 19 2.08 1.97 -22.58
CA LYS A 19 0.94 1.92 -21.63
C LYS A 19 -0.23 1.04 -22.08
N ALA A 20 -0.43 0.87 -23.38
CA ALA A 20 -1.51 0.03 -23.92
C ALA A 20 -1.16 -1.47 -23.86
N SER A 21 0.07 -1.85 -24.26
CA SER A 21 0.54 -3.25 -24.19
C SER A 21 0.59 -3.73 -22.75
N ILE A 22 1.21 -2.93 -21.86
CA ILE A 22 1.33 -3.25 -20.44
C ILE A 22 -0.05 -3.46 -19.81
N LYS A 23 -1.03 -2.62 -20.14
CA LYS A 23 -2.41 -2.79 -19.62
C LYS A 23 -3.04 -4.11 -20.06
N THR A 24 -2.83 -4.54 -21.30
CA THR A 24 -3.37 -5.80 -21.82
C THR A 24 -2.68 -6.99 -21.18
N GLU A 25 -1.35 -6.98 -21.11
CA GLU A 25 -0.56 -8.02 -20.44
C GLU A 25 -0.93 -8.14 -18.97
N THR A 26 -1.09 -7.02 -18.27
CA THR A 26 -1.48 -7.01 -16.85
C THR A 26 -2.85 -7.64 -16.62
N ARG A 27 -3.83 -7.38 -17.50
CA ARG A 27 -5.15 -8.03 -17.42
C ARG A 27 -5.07 -9.53 -17.63
N ARG A 28 -4.27 -9.96 -18.59
CA ARG A 28 -4.04 -11.39 -18.83
C ARG A 28 -3.38 -12.05 -17.62
N SER A 29 -2.39 -11.40 -17.00
CA SER A 29 -1.78 -11.91 -15.77
C SER A 29 -2.77 -12.04 -14.60
N ILE A 30 -3.75 -11.14 -14.49
CA ILE A 30 -4.84 -11.25 -13.52
C ILE A 30 -5.76 -12.45 -13.83
N GLU A 31 -5.99 -12.77 -15.09
CA GLU A 31 -6.78 -13.95 -15.50
C GLU A 31 -6.03 -15.25 -15.21
N GLU A 32 -4.71 -15.27 -15.42
CA GLU A 32 -3.84 -16.43 -15.20
C GLU A 32 -3.57 -16.71 -13.72
N ASP A 33 -3.32 -15.65 -12.93
CA ASP A 33 -3.09 -15.74 -11.48
C ASP A 33 -3.84 -14.60 -10.76
N PRO A 34 -5.12 -14.83 -10.41
CA PRO A 34 -5.97 -13.78 -9.86
C PRO A 34 -5.63 -13.41 -8.41
N ASP A 35 -4.80 -14.19 -7.73
CA ASP A 35 -4.40 -13.95 -6.34
C ASP A 35 -2.98 -13.36 -6.21
N PHE A 36 -2.26 -13.21 -7.33
CA PHE A 36 -1.06 -12.39 -7.41
C PHE A 36 -1.40 -10.90 -7.54
N LEU A 37 -1.46 -10.22 -6.39
CA LEU A 37 -2.08 -8.89 -6.28
C LEU A 37 -1.26 -7.73 -6.87
N ASP A 38 0.04 -7.92 -7.11
CA ASP A 38 0.87 -6.87 -7.72
C ASP A 38 0.41 -6.51 -9.14
N SER A 39 -0.17 -7.47 -9.88
CA SER A 39 -0.79 -7.21 -11.19
C SER A 39 -1.94 -6.20 -11.08
N TYR A 40 -2.74 -6.27 -10.02
CA TYR A 40 -3.81 -5.29 -9.79
C TYR A 40 -3.23 -3.91 -9.45
N LEU A 41 -2.15 -3.83 -8.69
CA LEU A 41 -1.50 -2.57 -8.34
C LEU A 41 -0.90 -1.87 -9.56
N ILE A 42 -0.34 -2.63 -10.49
CA ILE A 42 0.12 -2.12 -11.78
C ILE A 42 -1.07 -1.56 -12.57
N LEU A 43 -2.16 -2.33 -12.69
CA LEU A 43 -3.34 -1.87 -13.43
C LEU A 43 -3.98 -0.63 -12.78
N TYR A 44 -4.01 -0.59 -11.45
CA TYR A 44 -4.45 0.56 -10.66
C TYR A 44 -3.64 1.82 -11.03
N GLN A 45 -2.31 1.75 -11.00
CA GLN A 45 -1.44 2.88 -11.35
C GLN A 45 -1.67 3.34 -12.80
N ILE A 46 -1.75 2.41 -13.75
CA ILE A 46 -2.00 2.73 -15.17
C ILE A 46 -3.34 3.47 -15.35
N LEU A 47 -4.34 3.15 -14.55
CA LEU A 47 -5.65 3.81 -14.59
C LEU A 47 -5.61 5.18 -13.92
N GLU A 48 -4.90 5.34 -12.78
CA GLU A 48 -4.66 6.64 -12.15
C GLU A 48 -3.95 7.60 -13.11
N ASP A 49 -2.86 7.17 -13.75
CA ASP A 49 -2.09 7.99 -14.69
C ASP A 49 -2.89 8.45 -15.92
N LYS A 50 -3.96 7.72 -16.25
CA LYS A 50 -4.89 8.06 -17.34
C LYS A 50 -6.05 8.94 -16.89
N GLY A 51 -6.12 9.27 -15.60
CA GLY A 51 -7.23 10.00 -15.00
C GLY A 51 -8.52 9.16 -14.87
N ASP A 52 -8.47 7.84 -15.07
CA ASP A 52 -9.64 6.96 -14.98
C ASP A 52 -9.85 6.48 -13.53
N LEU A 53 -9.99 7.46 -12.62
CA LEU A 53 -9.96 7.26 -11.16
C LEU A 53 -11.04 6.28 -10.68
N ASN A 54 -12.22 6.30 -11.32
CA ASN A 54 -13.32 5.38 -10.98
C ASN A 54 -12.97 3.92 -11.29
N LYS A 55 -12.26 3.64 -12.40
CA LYS A 55 -11.81 2.28 -12.70
C LYS A 55 -10.62 1.89 -11.86
N ALA A 56 -9.70 2.82 -11.58
CA ALA A 56 -8.57 2.58 -10.68
C ALA A 56 -9.10 2.12 -9.31
N GLU A 57 -10.02 2.87 -8.71
CA GLU A 57 -10.60 2.51 -7.41
C GLU A 57 -11.25 1.12 -7.41
N LYS A 58 -12.01 0.78 -8.45
CA LYS A 58 -12.60 -0.57 -8.57
C LYS A 58 -11.57 -1.69 -8.64
N VAL A 59 -10.46 -1.47 -9.34
CA VAL A 59 -9.35 -2.44 -9.42
C VAL A 59 -8.70 -2.62 -8.05
N LEU A 60 -8.46 -1.52 -7.33
CA LEU A 60 -7.87 -1.58 -6.00
C LEU A 60 -8.84 -2.16 -4.96
N ASP A 61 -10.13 -1.90 -5.08
CA ASP A 61 -11.19 -2.51 -4.25
C ASP A 61 -11.19 -4.03 -4.38
N GLU A 62 -11.14 -4.53 -5.62
CA GLU A 62 -11.08 -5.96 -5.90
C GLU A 62 -9.79 -6.58 -5.36
N ALA A 63 -8.65 -5.94 -5.59
CA ALA A 63 -7.37 -6.39 -5.07
C ALA A 63 -7.38 -6.45 -3.54
N CYS A 64 -7.93 -5.43 -2.87
CA CYS A 64 -8.03 -5.39 -1.42
C CYS A 64 -8.98 -6.46 -0.89
N ARG A 65 -10.12 -6.68 -1.55
CA ARG A 65 -11.07 -7.75 -1.19
C ARG A 65 -10.38 -9.11 -1.21
N ARG A 66 -9.56 -9.38 -2.24
CA ARG A 66 -8.74 -10.60 -2.34
C ARG A 66 -7.65 -10.66 -1.29
N ALA A 67 -6.93 -9.55 -1.06
CA ALA A 67 -5.91 -9.48 -0.02
C ALA A 67 -6.45 -9.87 1.35
N ILE A 68 -7.63 -9.35 1.72
CA ILE A 68 -8.30 -9.72 2.97
C ILE A 68 -8.69 -11.19 2.96
N ALA A 69 -9.30 -11.70 1.89
CA ALA A 69 -9.68 -13.11 1.79
C ALA A 69 -8.50 -14.08 1.89
N LEU A 70 -7.31 -13.69 1.41
CA LEU A 70 -6.09 -14.51 1.48
C LEU A 70 -5.51 -14.62 2.89
N ILE A 71 -5.77 -13.64 3.76
CA ILE A 71 -5.17 -13.60 5.12
C ILE A 71 -6.17 -13.93 6.22
N THR A 72 -7.47 -13.74 5.99
CA THR A 72 -8.45 -13.97 7.05
C THR A 72 -8.84 -15.43 7.16
N ASP A 73 -9.05 -15.89 8.39
CA ASP A 73 -9.69 -17.18 8.63
C ASP A 73 -11.18 -17.18 8.22
N LYS A 74 -11.84 -18.33 8.39
CA LYS A 74 -13.27 -18.51 8.09
C LYS A 74 -14.20 -17.55 8.85
N ASP A 75 -13.74 -17.01 9.97
CA ASP A 75 -14.48 -16.12 10.86
C ASP A 75 -14.12 -14.64 10.58
N GLY A 76 -13.26 -14.37 9.60
CA GLY A 76 -12.83 -13.03 9.19
C GLY A 76 -11.69 -12.46 10.02
N ASN A 77 -11.03 -13.26 10.87
CA ASN A 77 -9.94 -12.78 11.71
C ASN A 77 -8.63 -12.73 10.95
N TRP A 78 -7.89 -11.65 11.15
CA TRP A 78 -6.53 -11.51 10.64
C TRP A 78 -5.57 -12.44 11.39
N PRO A 79 -4.45 -12.85 10.76
CA PRO A 79 -3.45 -13.65 11.45
C PRO A 79 -2.81 -12.82 12.56
N ASN A 80 -2.30 -13.47 13.60
CA ASN A 80 -1.57 -12.75 14.66
C ASN A 80 -0.30 -12.08 14.11
N VAL A 81 0.32 -12.67 13.09
CA VAL A 81 1.52 -12.15 12.44
C VAL A 81 1.40 -12.28 10.92
N LEU A 82 1.73 -11.21 10.19
CA LEU A 82 1.83 -11.15 8.73
C LEU A 82 3.20 -10.58 8.34
N GLU A 83 4.26 -11.41 8.40
CA GLU A 83 5.63 -10.92 8.22
C GLU A 83 5.92 -10.56 6.76
N ARG A 84 6.59 -9.42 6.53
CA ARG A 84 6.93 -8.92 5.18
C ARG A 84 8.10 -9.69 4.57
N VAL A 85 8.91 -10.36 5.40
CA VAL A 85 10.07 -11.14 4.94
C VAL A 85 9.64 -12.21 3.93
N TRP A 86 8.49 -12.85 4.14
CA TRP A 86 7.87 -13.81 3.23
C TRP A 86 7.40 -13.12 1.95
N LEU A 87 7.81 -13.66 0.80
CA LEU A 87 7.54 -13.05 -0.51
C LEU A 87 6.04 -13.06 -0.82
N GLU A 88 5.35 -14.11 -0.38
CA GLU A 88 3.93 -14.38 -0.47
C GLU A 88 3.10 -13.29 0.23
N ASN A 89 3.62 -12.71 1.31
CA ASN A 89 2.90 -11.67 2.04
C ASN A 89 3.06 -10.29 1.41
N ARG A 90 4.11 -10.06 0.59
CA ARG A 90 4.47 -8.70 0.16
C ARG A 90 3.41 -8.04 -0.71
N HIS A 91 2.85 -8.77 -1.67
CA HIS A 91 1.81 -8.22 -2.55
C HIS A 91 0.54 -7.92 -1.75
N ILE A 92 0.16 -8.79 -0.81
CA ILE A 92 -0.97 -8.59 0.11
C ILE A 92 -0.79 -7.32 0.94
N ILE A 93 0.36 -7.21 1.61
CA ILE A 93 0.72 -6.07 2.46
C ILE A 93 0.68 -4.77 1.64
N ARG A 94 1.30 -4.78 0.45
CA ARG A 94 1.36 -3.61 -0.43
C ARG A 94 -0.04 -3.21 -0.90
N THR A 95 -0.92 -4.16 -1.19
CA THR A 95 -2.30 -3.88 -1.60
C THR A 95 -3.11 -3.25 -0.48
N ILE A 96 -3.04 -3.80 0.74
CA ILE A 96 -3.73 -3.24 1.91
C ILE A 96 -3.24 -1.82 2.20
N LEU A 97 -1.93 -1.59 2.12
CA LEU A 97 -1.34 -0.27 2.33
C LEU A 97 -1.84 0.74 1.28
N ASN A 98 -1.81 0.39 -0.01
CA ASN A 98 -2.31 1.27 -1.07
C ASN A 98 -3.80 1.60 -0.89
N LYS A 99 -4.62 0.62 -0.47
CA LYS A 99 -6.03 0.88 -0.19
C LYS A 99 -6.21 1.86 0.97
N ALA A 100 -5.43 1.71 2.04
CA ALA A 100 -5.46 2.64 3.17
C ALA A 100 -5.07 4.07 2.75
N LEU A 101 -4.03 4.21 1.92
CA LEU A 101 -3.61 5.52 1.37
C LEU A 101 -4.68 6.16 0.49
N LEU A 102 -5.34 5.38 -0.38
CA LEU A 102 -6.46 5.88 -1.18
C LEU A 102 -7.61 6.38 -0.27
N LEU A 103 -7.94 5.64 0.78
CA LEU A 103 -8.99 6.04 1.72
C LEU A 103 -8.62 7.32 2.48
N TRP A 104 -7.34 7.50 2.83
CA TRP A 104 -6.85 8.71 3.48
C TRP A 104 -6.88 9.91 2.54
N ARG A 105 -6.45 9.74 1.28
CA ARG A 105 -6.56 10.76 0.23
C ARG A 105 -7.99 11.22 0.00
N LYS A 106 -8.96 10.31 0.13
CA LYS A 106 -10.40 10.61 -0.01
C LYS A 106 -11.05 11.19 1.26
N GLU A 107 -10.26 11.57 2.26
CA GLU A 107 -10.70 12.12 3.56
C GLU A 107 -11.77 11.26 4.27
N LYS A 108 -11.78 9.95 4.04
CA LYS A 108 -12.67 9.04 4.76
C LYS A 108 -12.04 8.70 6.11
N VAL A 109 -11.99 9.68 7.02
CA VAL A 109 -11.18 9.73 8.26
C VAL A 109 -11.38 8.54 9.23
N GLY A 110 -12.32 7.61 9.02
CA GLY A 110 -12.48 6.41 9.85
C GLY A 110 -11.87 5.11 9.31
N ASN A 111 -11.81 4.93 7.99
CA ASN A 111 -11.49 3.63 7.37
C ASN A 111 -9.99 3.31 7.23
N PRO A 112 -9.09 4.27 6.88
CA PRO A 112 -7.65 4.04 6.79
C PRO A 112 -7.06 3.50 8.09
N TRP A 113 -7.57 3.98 9.23
CA TRP A 113 -7.12 3.57 10.55
C TRP A 113 -7.36 2.12 10.86
N ILE A 114 -8.48 1.57 10.42
CA ILE A 114 -8.82 0.17 10.67
C ILE A 114 -7.86 -0.71 9.87
N CYS A 115 -7.64 -0.38 8.60
CA CYS A 115 -6.69 -1.08 7.75
C CYS A 115 -5.25 -0.96 8.28
N LEU A 116 -4.78 0.24 8.58
CA LEU A 116 -3.42 0.48 9.07
C LEU A 116 -3.21 -0.06 10.49
N GLY A 117 -4.23 0.01 11.35
CA GLY A 117 -4.20 -0.49 12.72
C GLY A 117 -4.13 -2.01 12.77
N ASN A 118 -4.95 -2.70 11.97
CA ASN A 118 -4.84 -4.16 11.81
C ASN A 118 -3.46 -4.53 11.24
N PHE A 119 -2.99 -3.79 10.23
CA PHE A 119 -1.68 -4.00 9.65
C PHE A 119 -0.55 -3.88 10.69
N LEU A 120 -0.52 -2.83 11.51
CA LEU A 120 0.46 -2.69 12.59
C LEU A 120 0.37 -3.81 13.63
N LYS A 121 -0.85 -4.22 14.00
CA LYS A 121 -1.06 -5.31 14.97
C LYS A 121 -0.43 -6.61 14.47
N THR A 122 -0.61 -6.92 13.19
CA THR A 122 -0.07 -8.13 12.56
C THR A 122 1.42 -8.03 12.21
N ASN A 123 1.98 -6.82 12.18
CA ASN A 123 3.37 -6.67 11.81
C ASN A 123 4.06 -5.50 12.56
N PRO A 124 4.23 -5.65 13.88
CA PRO A 124 4.64 -4.56 14.76
C PRO A 124 6.11 -4.19 14.62
N ASN A 125 6.97 -4.98 13.98
CA ASN A 125 8.41 -4.69 13.86
C ASN A 125 8.83 -4.26 12.45
N ASP A 126 8.05 -4.59 11.42
CA ASP A 126 8.47 -4.45 10.00
C ASP A 126 7.72 -3.32 9.26
N SER A 127 6.65 -2.78 9.85
CA SER A 127 5.74 -1.83 9.20
C SER A 127 6.13 -0.37 9.39
N VAL A 128 7.40 -0.05 9.14
CA VAL A 128 7.99 1.26 9.39
C VAL A 128 7.21 2.37 8.66
N GLU A 129 6.85 2.15 7.39
CA GLU A 129 6.10 3.10 6.56
C GLU A 129 4.67 3.36 7.09
N ALA A 130 3.94 2.31 7.49
CA ALA A 130 2.57 2.44 7.98
C ALA A 130 2.47 3.22 9.30
N ARG A 131 3.53 3.18 10.13
CA ARG A 131 3.59 3.97 11.37
C ARG A 131 3.61 5.47 11.09
N TYR A 132 4.26 5.90 10.00
CA TYR A 132 4.34 7.30 9.64
C TYR A 132 2.98 7.83 9.18
N TYR A 133 2.29 7.06 8.36
CA TYR A 133 0.93 7.39 7.94
C TYR A 133 -0.02 7.44 9.14
N ILE A 134 0.06 6.46 10.05
CA ILE A 134 -0.72 6.48 11.29
C ILE A 134 -0.42 7.73 12.10
N LEU A 135 0.85 8.07 12.33
CA LEU A 135 1.17 9.28 13.10
C LEU A 135 0.62 10.53 12.42
N ALA A 136 0.75 10.64 11.11
CA ALA A 136 0.26 11.78 10.33
C ALA A 136 -1.25 11.95 10.49
N ILE A 137 -2.01 10.87 10.31
CA ILE A 137 -3.47 10.92 10.48
C ILE A 137 -3.81 11.26 11.95
N ARG A 138 -3.02 10.85 12.96
CA ARG A 138 -3.28 11.11 14.40
C ARG A 138 -3.07 12.60 14.70
N MET A 139 -2.14 13.20 13.97
CA MET A 139 -1.86 14.63 14.00
C MET A 139 -2.83 15.44 13.12
N ASN A 140 -3.90 14.82 12.62
CA ASN A 140 -4.90 15.44 11.74
C ASN A 140 -4.29 16.02 10.45
N MET A 141 -3.20 15.42 9.97
CA MET A 141 -2.54 15.78 8.72
C MET A 141 -3.30 15.20 7.54
N SER A 142 -3.56 16.01 6.51
CA SER A 142 -4.13 15.49 5.26
C SER A 142 -3.08 14.68 4.50
N PHE A 143 -3.52 13.81 3.59
CA PHE A 143 -2.59 13.08 2.72
C PHE A 143 -1.72 14.04 1.89
N GLU A 144 -2.32 15.12 1.37
CA GLU A 144 -1.60 16.13 0.59
C GLU A 144 -0.57 16.90 1.45
N GLU A 145 -0.93 17.26 2.69
CA GLU A 145 0.01 17.90 3.61
C GLU A 145 1.19 16.97 3.92
N PHE A 146 0.92 15.68 4.16
CA PHE A 146 1.95 14.68 4.41
C PHE A 146 2.90 14.54 3.21
N GLU A 147 2.37 14.35 2.01
CA GLU A 147 3.17 14.22 0.79
C GLU A 147 4.01 15.48 0.55
N ASN A 148 3.41 16.68 0.61
CA ASN A 148 4.14 17.93 0.42
C ASN A 148 5.27 18.13 1.44
N ARG A 149 5.10 17.62 2.66
CA ARG A 149 6.08 17.77 3.74
C ARG A 149 7.22 16.76 3.67
N PHE A 150 6.94 15.53 3.26
CA PHE A 150 7.87 14.41 3.41
C PHE A 150 8.30 13.76 2.09
N ASN A 151 7.52 13.88 1.02
CA ASN A 151 7.86 13.36 -0.29
C ASN A 151 8.65 14.40 -1.09
N LYS A 152 9.99 14.28 -1.07
CA LYS A 152 10.88 15.12 -1.89
C LYS A 152 11.27 14.37 -3.15
N SER A 153 10.37 14.34 -4.13
CA SER A 153 10.58 13.64 -5.41
C SER A 153 10.92 12.15 -5.23
N GLY A 154 10.23 11.48 -4.31
CA GLY A 154 10.45 10.08 -3.96
C GLY A 154 11.47 9.83 -2.83
N TYR A 155 12.16 10.89 -2.36
CA TYR A 155 13.07 10.80 -1.22
C TYR A 155 12.39 11.26 0.07
N TYR A 156 12.49 10.41 1.08
CA TYR A 156 11.72 10.48 2.32
C TYR A 156 12.62 10.73 3.55
N ASP A 157 13.80 11.35 3.36
CA ASP A 157 14.83 11.46 4.42
C ASP A 157 14.42 12.30 5.65
N SER A 158 13.47 13.24 5.51
CA SER A 158 13.05 14.10 6.62
C SER A 158 12.02 13.48 7.57
N PHE A 159 11.37 12.37 7.20
CA PHE A 159 10.28 11.84 8.03
C PHE A 159 10.82 11.12 9.29
N ILE A 160 12.02 10.50 9.25
CA ILE A 160 12.55 9.71 10.39
C ILE A 160 12.72 10.59 11.62
N GLY A 161 13.32 11.77 11.43
CA GLY A 161 13.51 12.76 12.50
C GLY A 161 12.19 13.30 13.03
N TRP A 162 11.23 13.60 12.15
CA TRP A 162 9.89 14.02 12.56
C TRP A 162 9.18 12.96 13.39
N TYR A 163 9.24 11.68 12.98
CA TYR A 163 8.65 10.60 13.74
C TYR A 163 9.32 10.46 15.12
N GLY A 164 10.64 10.50 15.18
CA GLY A 164 11.41 10.44 16.42
C GLY A 164 10.98 11.49 17.45
N LEU A 165 10.68 12.70 16.99
CA LEU A 165 10.24 13.82 17.84
C LEU A 165 8.79 13.71 18.31
N ASN A 166 7.90 13.09 17.52
CA ASN A 166 6.46 13.12 17.74
C ASN A 166 5.88 11.79 18.27
N ALA A 167 6.58 10.67 18.06
CA ALA A 167 6.15 9.33 18.50
C ALA A 167 7.20 8.61 19.36
N GLY A 168 8.38 9.19 19.58
CA GLY A 168 9.51 8.53 20.23
C GLY A 168 10.34 7.68 19.26
N SER A 169 11.29 6.90 19.78
CA SER A 169 12.19 6.10 18.92
C SER A 169 11.40 5.20 17.96
N PRO A 170 11.73 5.16 16.65
CA PRO A 170 11.10 4.24 15.70
C PRO A 170 11.28 2.76 16.07
N TYR A 171 12.09 2.46 17.09
CA TYR A 171 12.42 1.13 17.59
C TYR A 171 11.90 0.84 19.01
N ARG A 172 11.19 1.76 19.69
CA ARG A 172 10.60 1.48 21.02
C ARG A 172 9.11 1.20 20.90
N LEU A 173 8.77 -0.07 21.06
CA LEU A 173 7.41 -0.60 21.12
C LEU A 173 6.78 -0.39 22.51
N ASN A 174 5.46 -0.24 22.52
CA ASN A 174 4.50 -0.67 23.57
C ASN A 174 3.57 0.38 24.19
N THR A 175 3.46 1.62 23.71
CA THR A 175 2.46 2.56 24.28
C THR A 175 1.72 3.42 23.26
N LEU A 176 1.28 2.87 22.12
CA LEU A 176 0.44 3.59 21.16
C LEU A 176 -0.69 2.76 20.58
#